data_AF-A0A5D2WK51-F1
#
_entry.id   AF-A0A5D2WK51-F1
#
_cell.length_a   1.000
_cell.length_b   1.000
_cell.length_c   1.000
_cell.angle_alpha   90.00
_cell.angle_beta   90.00
_cell.angle_gamma   90.00
#
_symmetry.space_group_name_H-M   'P 1'
#
loop_
_entity.id
_entity.type
_entity.pdbx_description
1 polymer ?
#
loop_
_entity_poly.entity_id
_entity_poly.type
_entity_poly.pdbx_seq_one_letter_code
_entity_poly.pdbx_strand_id
1 'polypeptide(L)'
;MSSIQLKRGASDKSLSPVDQQAKEDIAQEAETGKVYRANYCDKLGRPVLVMRPGLQNTNSPVGQIKYLVYCIENAIMNLVQDQEQMVWLVDFQGWAMTSISVKVTRETARILQDHYPERLGIGILYNPPKIFESFWTIVKPFLETKTYKKMKFVYSDDPKSLKVIEEIFDLDKLDVAFGGRNPAGFNLEVYARQMKDDDSKRMNFHGSGCSSPFYHSSSLSESQQHESTDLDRDSNASDEGRL
;
A
#
# COMPACT_ATOMS: atom_id res chain seq x y z
N MET A 1 24.32 -21.66 -54.38
CA MET A 1 22.99 -21.88 -53.77
C MET A 1 23.19 -22.42 -52.36
N SER A 2 22.44 -21.89 -51.39
CA SER A 2 22.23 -22.38 -50.02
C SER A 2 23.40 -22.35 -49.04
N SER A 3 23.25 -22.02 -47.76
CA SER A 3 22.17 -21.39 -46.99
C SER A 3 22.80 -20.96 -45.66
N ILE A 4 22.54 -19.73 -45.23
CA ILE A 4 22.84 -19.23 -43.89
C ILE A 4 21.89 -19.93 -42.90
N GLN A 5 22.43 -20.65 -41.92
CA GLN A 5 21.69 -21.11 -40.75
C GLN A 5 21.91 -20.11 -39.61
N LEU A 6 20.97 -19.18 -39.45
CA LEU A 6 20.82 -18.36 -38.25
C LEU A 6 19.72 -19.02 -37.40
N LYS A 7 20.12 -19.83 -36.42
CA LYS A 7 19.18 -20.40 -35.45
C LYS A 7 18.76 -19.31 -34.46
N ARG A 8 17.45 -19.00 -34.52
CA ARG A 8 16.65 -18.28 -33.54
C ARG A 8 16.82 -18.82 -32.12
N GLY A 9 16.66 -17.93 -31.14
CA GLY A 9 16.39 -18.31 -29.76
C GLY A 9 16.48 -17.15 -28.77
N ALA A 10 15.78 -16.03 -29.02
CA ALA A 10 15.40 -15.16 -27.91
C ALA A 10 14.23 -15.87 -27.19
N SER A 11 14.45 -16.33 -25.96
CA SER A 11 13.40 -16.95 -25.15
C SER A 11 12.28 -15.95 -24.91
N ASP A 12 11.11 -16.24 -25.47
CA ASP A 12 9.85 -15.61 -25.10
C ASP A 12 9.49 -16.11 -23.69
N LYS A 13 9.76 -15.30 -22.66
CA LYS A 13 9.37 -15.61 -21.27
C LYS A 13 7.94 -15.11 -21.05
N SER A 14 6.95 -15.89 -21.47
CA SER A 14 5.58 -15.71 -21.01
C SER A 14 5.53 -15.85 -19.47
N LEU A 15 4.78 -14.98 -18.80
CA LEU A 15 4.55 -15.04 -17.35
C LEU A 15 3.90 -16.38 -16.96
N SER A 16 4.20 -16.87 -15.76
CA SER A 16 3.50 -18.06 -15.26
C SER A 16 2.01 -17.74 -14.97
N PRO A 17 1.12 -18.75 -14.94
CA PRO A 17 -0.30 -18.52 -14.61
C PRO A 17 -0.51 -17.83 -13.25
N VAL A 18 0.36 -18.12 -12.28
CA VAL A 18 0.33 -17.48 -10.95
C VAL A 18 0.69 -16.01 -11.04
N ASP A 19 1.70 -15.67 -11.83
CA ASP A 19 2.13 -14.28 -12.03
C ASP A 19 1.08 -13.48 -12.80
N GLN A 20 0.40 -14.13 -13.73
CA GLN A 20 -0.69 -13.52 -14.49
C GLN A 20 -1.89 -13.21 -13.59
N GLN A 21 -2.31 -14.16 -12.74
CA GLN A 21 -3.38 -13.92 -11.76
C GLN A 21 -3.02 -12.81 -10.78
N ALA A 22 -1.79 -12.80 -10.25
CA ALA A 22 -1.35 -11.75 -9.33
C ALA A 22 -1.40 -10.36 -9.98
N LYS A 23 -1.07 -10.24 -11.27
CA LYS A 23 -1.19 -8.98 -12.01
C LYS A 23 -2.64 -8.55 -12.20
N GLU A 24 -3.54 -9.48 -12.45
CA GLU A 24 -4.98 -9.21 -12.58
C GLU A 24 -5.58 -8.74 -11.25
N ASP A 25 -5.24 -9.40 -10.14
CA ASP A 25 -5.66 -8.99 -8.79
C ASP A 25 -5.20 -7.56 -8.49
N ILE A 26 -3.93 -7.24 -8.81
CA ILE A 26 -3.36 -5.90 -8.63
C ILE A 26 -4.07 -4.86 -9.51
N ALA A 27 -4.37 -5.20 -10.76
CA ALA A 27 -5.08 -4.32 -11.68
C ALA A 27 -6.50 -4.01 -11.17
N GLN A 28 -7.22 -5.02 -10.66
CA GLN A 28 -8.55 -4.85 -10.08
C GLN A 28 -8.53 -3.92 -8.85
N GLU A 29 -7.54 -4.07 -7.97
CA GLU A 29 -7.39 -3.22 -6.79
C GLU A 29 -7.06 -1.76 -7.17
N ALA A 30 -6.44 -1.53 -8.33
CA ALA A 30 -6.01 -0.22 -8.83
C ALA A 30 -7.13 0.63 -9.48
N GLU A 31 -8.22 0.00 -9.94
CA GLU A 31 -9.21 0.61 -10.85
C GLU A 31 -9.76 1.96 -10.38
N THR A 32 -9.99 2.12 -9.08
CA THR A 32 -10.59 3.34 -8.51
C THR A 32 -9.57 4.39 -8.08
N GLY A 33 -8.28 4.07 -8.09
CA GLY A 33 -7.25 4.95 -7.56
C GLY A 33 -7.35 5.16 -6.04
N LYS A 34 -7.84 4.15 -5.31
CA LYS A 34 -7.88 4.14 -3.84
C LYS A 34 -6.50 4.16 -3.19
N VAL A 35 -5.48 3.66 -3.87
CA VAL A 35 -4.07 3.79 -3.50
C VAL A 35 -3.31 3.94 -4.82
N TYR A 36 -2.35 4.85 -4.92
CA TYR A 36 -1.48 4.95 -6.09
C TYR A 36 -0.24 5.80 -5.80
N ARG A 37 0.85 5.55 -6.53
CA ARG A 37 2.03 6.41 -6.52
C ARG A 37 1.78 7.61 -7.44
N ALA A 38 1.85 8.83 -6.91
CA ALA A 38 1.74 10.02 -7.73
C ALA A 38 2.88 10.12 -8.75
N ASN A 39 2.65 10.87 -9.82
CA ASN A 39 3.66 11.21 -10.83
C ASN A 39 4.50 12.44 -10.45
N TYR A 40 4.31 12.97 -9.23
CA TYR A 40 5.09 14.05 -8.65
C TYR A 40 5.70 13.62 -7.31
N CYS A 41 6.74 14.34 -6.89
CA CYS A 41 7.37 14.20 -5.59
C CYS A 41 7.07 15.42 -4.71
N ASP A 42 7.37 15.30 -3.42
CA ASP A 42 7.45 16.47 -2.56
C ASP A 42 8.70 17.32 -2.87
N LYS A 43 8.86 18.47 -2.20
CA LYS A 43 10.00 19.37 -2.40
C LYS A 43 11.35 18.76 -2.02
N LEU A 44 11.37 17.66 -1.26
CA LEU A 44 12.58 16.92 -0.88
C LEU A 44 12.86 15.74 -1.83
N GLY A 45 12.10 15.60 -2.92
CA GLY A 45 12.26 14.52 -3.89
C GLY A 45 11.70 13.17 -3.42
N ARG A 46 10.94 13.14 -2.31
CA ARG A 46 10.30 11.91 -1.81
C ARG A 46 9.09 11.55 -2.70
N PRO A 47 8.96 10.28 -3.11
CA PRO A 47 7.78 9.83 -3.83
C PRO A 47 6.54 9.96 -2.95
N VAL A 48 5.41 10.29 -3.57
CA VAL A 48 4.13 10.47 -2.87
C VAL A 48 3.24 9.28 -3.14
N LEU A 49 2.79 8.62 -2.08
CA LEU A 49 1.77 7.59 -2.13
C LEU A 49 0.43 8.21 -1.70
N VAL A 50 -0.49 8.33 -2.65
CA VAL A 50 -1.84 8.85 -2.40
C VAL A 50 -2.74 7.70 -1.99
N MET A 51 -3.54 7.90 -0.95
CA MET A 51 -4.52 6.94 -0.46
C MET A 51 -5.87 7.62 -0.32
N ARG A 52 -6.92 7.03 -0.87
CA ARG A 52 -8.28 7.56 -0.90
C ARG A 52 -9.23 6.47 -0.41
N PRO A 53 -9.29 6.21 0.90
CA PRO A 53 -10.09 5.13 1.45
C PRO A 53 -11.60 5.24 1.14
N GLY A 54 -12.11 6.43 0.82
CA GLY A 54 -13.48 6.61 0.31
C GLY A 54 -13.77 5.94 -1.05
N LEU A 55 -12.73 5.49 -1.77
CA LEU A 55 -12.82 4.86 -3.09
C LEU A 55 -12.61 3.34 -3.05
N GLN A 56 -12.78 2.70 -1.88
CA GLN A 56 -12.65 1.25 -1.74
C GLN A 56 -13.62 0.50 -2.69
N ASN A 57 -13.09 -0.41 -3.50
CA ASN A 57 -13.85 -1.16 -4.52
C ASN A 57 -13.90 -2.68 -4.28
N THR A 58 -13.11 -3.21 -3.35
CA THR A 58 -13.03 -4.64 -3.08
C THR A 58 -13.17 -4.93 -1.58
N ASN A 59 -13.51 -6.18 -1.26
CA ASN A 59 -13.58 -6.67 0.13
C ASN A 59 -12.46 -7.68 0.46
N SER A 60 -11.50 -7.91 -0.44
CA SER A 60 -10.42 -8.89 -0.25
C SER A 60 -9.29 -8.28 0.57
N PRO A 61 -9.09 -8.64 1.85
CA PRO A 61 -8.00 -8.08 2.64
C PRO A 61 -6.64 -8.45 2.05
N VAL A 62 -6.51 -9.67 1.50
CA VAL A 62 -5.26 -10.14 0.88
C VAL A 62 -4.95 -9.35 -0.39
N GLY A 63 -5.95 -9.10 -1.24
CA GLY A 63 -5.77 -8.27 -2.45
C GLY A 63 -5.35 -6.85 -2.11
N GLN A 64 -6.03 -6.23 -1.15
CA GLN A 64 -5.72 -4.87 -0.68
C GLN A 64 -4.29 -4.76 -0.13
N ILE A 65 -3.86 -5.74 0.66
CA ILE A 65 -2.51 -5.77 1.22
C ILE A 65 -1.45 -5.99 0.12
N LYS A 66 -1.67 -6.93 -0.80
CA LYS A 66 -0.78 -7.14 -1.95
C LYS A 66 -0.64 -5.86 -2.79
N TYR A 67 -1.75 -5.15 -3.01
CA TYR A 67 -1.75 -3.92 -3.77
C TYR A 67 -1.05 -2.76 -3.04
N LEU A 68 -1.23 -2.65 -1.73
CA LEU A 68 -0.48 -1.68 -0.92
C LEU A 68 1.04 -1.95 -1.00
N VAL A 69 1.47 -3.21 -0.84
CA VAL A 69 2.86 -3.62 -0.97
C VAL A 69 3.41 -3.30 -2.36
N TYR A 70 2.64 -3.59 -3.42
CA TYR A 70 2.96 -3.21 -4.79
C TYR A 70 3.27 -1.71 -4.93
N CYS A 71 2.41 -0.86 -4.36
CA CYS A 71 2.60 0.57 -4.42
C CYS A 71 3.80 1.06 -3.59
N ILE A 72 4.04 0.48 -2.40
CA ILE A 72 5.20 0.80 -1.54
C ILE A 72 6.50 0.46 -2.26
N GLU A 73 6.62 -0.73 -2.82
CA GLU A 73 7.82 -1.16 -3.55
C GLU A 73 8.06 -0.31 -4.80
N ASN A 74 6.99 0.05 -5.53
CA ASN A 74 7.12 0.98 -6.65
C ASN A 74 7.54 2.38 -6.21
N ALA A 75 7.11 2.85 -5.02
CA ALA A 75 7.60 4.09 -4.45
C ALA A 75 9.10 3.99 -4.13
N ILE A 76 9.54 2.89 -3.50
CA ILE A 76 10.94 2.65 -3.15
C ILE A 76 11.84 2.60 -4.40
N MET A 77 11.43 1.88 -5.45
CA MET A 77 12.19 1.81 -6.72
C MET A 77 12.34 3.14 -7.44
N ASN A 78 11.48 4.13 -7.13
CA ASN A 78 11.51 5.47 -7.73
C ASN A 78 12.03 6.54 -6.76
N LEU A 79 12.69 6.14 -5.66
CA LEU A 79 13.42 7.07 -4.80
C LEU A 79 14.61 7.68 -5.57
N VAL A 80 14.84 8.97 -5.37
CA VAL A 80 16.08 9.61 -5.83
C VAL A 80 17.26 9.15 -4.98
N GLN A 81 18.48 9.31 -5.50
CA GLN A 81 19.70 8.98 -4.75
C GLN A 81 19.70 9.68 -3.38
N ASP A 82 20.14 8.97 -2.34
CA ASP A 82 20.19 9.41 -0.94
C ASP A 82 18.83 9.68 -0.26
N GLN A 83 17.72 9.31 -0.89
CA GLN A 83 16.39 9.33 -0.27
C GLN A 83 15.92 7.92 0.07
N GLU A 84 15.39 7.73 1.27
CA GLU A 84 14.93 6.42 1.77
C GLU A 84 13.46 6.42 2.16
N GLN A 85 12.83 7.60 2.19
CA GLN A 85 11.50 7.84 2.71
C GLN A 85 10.50 8.28 1.64
N MET A 86 9.23 7.99 1.88
CA MET A 86 8.09 8.41 1.07
C MET A 86 7.13 9.29 1.87
N VAL A 87 6.29 10.03 1.15
CA VAL A 87 5.18 10.80 1.71
C VAL A 87 3.88 10.02 1.53
N TRP A 88 3.07 9.93 2.59
CA TRP A 88 1.70 9.42 2.48
C TRP A 88 0.73 10.59 2.46
N LEU A 89 -0.13 10.64 1.46
CA LEU A 89 -1.15 11.68 1.31
C LEU A 89 -2.52 11.01 1.29
N VAL A 90 -3.25 11.09 2.40
CA VAL A 90 -4.51 10.40 2.61
C VAL A 90 -5.67 11.39 2.45
N ASP A 91 -6.50 11.17 1.44
CA ASP A 91 -7.73 11.92 1.20
C ASP A 91 -8.92 11.26 1.90
N PHE A 92 -9.58 12.00 2.78
CA PHE A 92 -10.78 11.50 3.46
C PHE A 92 -12.08 11.87 2.76
N GLN A 93 -12.04 12.44 1.55
CA GLN A 93 -13.25 12.63 0.75
C GLN A 93 -13.96 11.29 0.52
N GLY A 94 -15.27 11.27 0.81
CA GLY A 94 -16.11 10.06 0.70
C GLY A 94 -15.82 8.98 1.74
N TRP A 95 -14.94 9.24 2.71
CA TRP A 95 -14.62 8.27 3.76
C TRP A 95 -15.78 8.09 4.74
N ALA A 96 -16.04 6.83 5.11
CA ALA A 96 -16.90 6.42 6.19
C ALA A 96 -16.16 5.44 7.11
N MET A 97 -16.70 5.19 8.31
CA MET A 97 -16.12 4.21 9.24
C MET A 97 -15.98 2.80 8.65
N THR A 98 -16.85 2.46 7.69
CA THR A 98 -16.81 1.17 6.97
C THR A 98 -15.80 1.14 5.82
N SER A 99 -15.23 2.28 5.42
CA SER A 99 -14.26 2.37 4.32
C SER A 99 -12.94 1.67 4.64
N ILE A 100 -12.61 1.48 5.92
CA ILE A 100 -11.35 0.84 6.35
C ILE A 100 -11.65 -0.25 7.37
N SER A 101 -11.22 -1.47 7.07
CA SER A 101 -11.29 -2.60 8.00
C SER A 101 -10.17 -2.52 9.03
N VAL A 102 -10.52 -2.66 10.32
CA VAL A 102 -9.53 -2.76 11.42
C VAL A 102 -8.54 -3.90 11.20
N LYS A 103 -9.00 -5.01 10.58
CA LYS A 103 -8.12 -6.14 10.22
C LYS A 103 -7.03 -5.72 9.22
N VAL A 104 -7.44 -5.00 8.17
CA VAL A 104 -6.51 -4.48 7.15
C VAL A 104 -5.58 -3.44 7.77
N THR A 105 -6.08 -2.53 8.60
CA THR A 105 -5.24 -1.55 9.30
C THR A 105 -4.16 -2.20 10.16
N ARG A 106 -4.54 -3.23 10.95
CA ARG A 106 -3.60 -3.96 11.81
C ARG A 106 -2.55 -4.68 10.97
N GLU A 107 -2.96 -5.32 9.88
CA GLU A 107 -2.03 -6.04 9.00
C GLU A 107 -1.08 -5.09 8.27
N THR A 108 -1.60 -3.97 7.77
CA THR A 108 -0.78 -2.88 7.21
C THR A 108 0.25 -2.40 8.23
N ALA A 109 -0.15 -2.16 9.48
CA ALA A 109 0.78 -1.71 10.51
C ALA A 109 1.91 -2.72 10.77
N ARG A 110 1.59 -4.02 10.83
CA ARG A 110 2.59 -5.10 10.95
C ARG A 110 3.56 -5.11 9.77
N ILE A 111 3.05 -5.07 8.54
CA ILE A 111 3.88 -5.05 7.34
C ILE A 111 4.85 -3.86 7.33
N LEU A 112 4.38 -2.68 7.73
CA LEU A 112 5.24 -1.50 7.81
C LEU A 112 6.33 -1.65 8.87
N GLN A 113 6.02 -2.25 10.02
CA GLN A 113 6.99 -2.48 11.09
C GLN A 113 8.03 -3.53 10.71
N ASP A 114 7.57 -4.66 10.17
CA ASP A 114 8.40 -5.83 9.96
C ASP A 114 9.23 -5.74 8.66
N HIS A 115 8.68 -5.11 7.62
CA HIS A 115 9.29 -5.11 6.27
C HIS A 115 9.68 -3.73 5.75
N TYR A 116 9.04 -2.66 6.22
CA TYR A 116 9.29 -1.30 5.73
C TYR A 116 9.59 -0.30 6.85
N PRO A 117 10.49 -0.62 7.81
CA PRO A 117 10.76 0.25 8.93
C PRO A 117 11.30 1.60 8.47
N GLU A 118 10.85 2.67 9.13
CA GLU A 118 11.29 4.06 8.89
C GLU A 118 11.11 4.61 7.46
N ARG A 119 10.36 3.92 6.58
CA ARG A 119 10.06 4.37 5.21
C ARG A 119 9.10 5.55 5.14
N LEU A 120 8.25 5.76 6.16
CA LEU A 120 7.40 6.94 6.22
C LEU A 120 8.24 8.17 6.61
N GLY A 121 8.29 9.17 5.74
CA GLY A 121 8.90 10.46 6.06
C GLY A 121 7.90 11.42 6.71
N ILE A 122 6.74 11.58 6.09
CA ILE A 122 5.61 12.38 6.60
C ILE A 122 4.30 11.78 6.08
N GLY A 123 3.28 11.76 6.93
CA GLY A 123 1.92 11.36 6.56
C GLY A 123 0.97 12.53 6.69
N ILE A 124 0.16 12.78 5.68
CA ILE A 124 -0.77 13.91 5.63
C ILE A 124 -2.18 13.31 5.57
N LEU A 125 -2.99 13.63 6.57
CA LEU A 125 -4.40 13.27 6.65
C LEU A 125 -5.19 14.51 6.22
N TYR A 126 -5.66 14.51 4.97
CA TYR A 126 -6.31 15.65 4.34
C TYR A 126 -7.83 15.57 4.49
N ASN A 127 -8.44 16.62 5.05
CA ASN A 127 -9.87 16.73 5.35
C ASN A 127 -10.48 15.54 6.12
N PRO A 128 -9.84 14.98 7.17
CA PRO A 128 -10.46 13.92 7.95
C PRO A 128 -11.77 14.43 8.61
N PRO A 129 -12.89 13.70 8.50
CA PRO A 129 -14.13 14.13 9.14
C PRO A 129 -14.02 14.05 10.66
N LYS A 130 -14.84 14.81 11.39
CA LYS A 130 -14.79 14.84 12.88
C LYS A 130 -14.86 13.45 13.53
N ILE A 131 -15.66 12.53 12.97
CA ILE A 131 -15.78 11.16 13.47
C ILE A 131 -14.49 10.33 13.31
N PHE A 132 -13.54 10.79 12.50
CA PHE A 132 -12.22 10.17 12.34
C PHE A 132 -11.43 10.16 13.66
N GLU A 133 -11.65 11.10 14.59
CA GLU A 133 -10.95 11.08 15.89
C GLU A 133 -11.19 9.77 16.66
N SER A 134 -12.42 9.25 16.61
CA SER A 134 -12.76 7.96 17.22
C SER A 134 -12.04 6.81 16.53
N PHE A 135 -11.99 6.82 15.19
CA PHE A 135 -11.24 5.82 14.43
C PHE A 135 -9.74 5.89 14.71
N TRP A 136 -9.17 7.10 14.77
CA TRP A 136 -7.76 7.32 15.04
C TRP A 136 -7.35 6.76 16.40
N THR A 137 -8.23 6.85 17.40
CA THR A 137 -8.02 6.24 18.73
C THR A 137 -7.89 4.71 18.65
N ILE A 138 -8.62 4.06 17.74
CA ILE A 138 -8.55 2.60 17.52
C ILE A 138 -7.26 2.22 16.76
N VAL A 139 -6.82 3.06 15.81
CA VAL A 139 -5.66 2.77 14.96
C VAL A 139 -4.33 3.07 15.65
N LYS A 140 -4.28 4.13 16.45
CA LYS A 140 -3.06 4.63 17.10
C LYS A 140 -2.26 3.55 17.86
N PRO A 141 -2.86 2.60 18.60
CA PRO A 141 -2.12 1.53 19.27
C PRO A 141 -1.33 0.60 18.33
N PHE A 142 -1.70 0.52 17.06
CA PHE A 142 -0.97 -0.27 16.06
C PHE A 142 0.21 0.49 15.45
N LEU A 143 0.31 1.80 15.65
CA LEU A 143 1.37 2.64 15.09
C LEU A 143 2.44 2.92 16.14
N GLU A 144 3.71 2.76 15.74
CA GLU A 144 4.82 3.13 16.61
C GLU A 144 4.83 4.63 16.92
N THR A 145 5.48 4.98 18.04
CA THR A 145 5.56 6.36 18.53
C THR A 145 6.13 7.33 17.50
N LYS A 146 7.11 6.90 16.72
CA LYS A 146 7.74 7.74 15.69
C LYS A 146 6.82 7.95 14.50
N THR A 147 6.04 6.93 14.12
CA THR A 147 5.10 6.98 13.00
C THR A 147 3.98 7.98 13.26
N TYR A 148 3.34 7.94 14.45
CA TYR A 148 2.26 8.90 14.74
C TYR A 148 2.76 10.35 14.76
N LYS A 149 4.01 10.60 15.20
CA LYS A 149 4.60 11.96 15.24
C LYS A 149 4.82 12.56 13.84
N LYS A 150 4.93 11.70 12.83
CA LYS A 150 5.07 12.10 11.42
C LYS A 150 3.72 12.42 10.77
N MET A 151 2.59 12.17 11.44
CA MET A 151 1.26 12.45 10.89
C MET A 151 0.88 13.92 11.08
N LYS A 152 0.39 14.56 10.02
CA LYS A 152 -0.12 15.93 9.98
C LYS A 152 -1.57 15.91 9.53
N PHE A 153 -2.43 16.56 10.30
CA PHE A 153 -3.83 16.79 9.94
C PHE A 153 -3.90 18.09 9.17
N VAL A 154 -4.52 18.07 8.00
CA VAL A 154 -4.67 19.25 7.14
C VAL A 154 -6.13 19.40 6.78
N TYR A 155 -6.66 20.61 6.96
CA TYR A 155 -8.03 20.96 6.59
C TYR A 155 -8.01 22.05 5.52
N SER A 156 -8.82 21.86 4.47
CA SER A 156 -8.93 22.75 3.31
C SER A 156 -9.54 24.12 3.63
N ASP A 157 -10.31 24.21 4.71
CA ASP A 157 -10.92 25.44 5.22
C ASP A 157 -10.06 26.18 6.26
N ASP A 158 -8.89 25.63 6.62
CA ASP A 158 -7.93 26.25 7.54
C ASP A 158 -6.66 26.73 6.79
N PRO A 159 -6.49 28.05 6.62
CA PRO A 159 -5.29 28.60 5.97
C PRO A 159 -3.97 28.20 6.64
N LYS A 160 -3.95 27.93 7.96
CA LYS A 160 -2.72 27.49 8.64
C LYS A 160 -2.36 26.07 8.24
N SER A 161 -3.34 25.18 8.14
CA SER A 161 -3.16 23.81 7.63
C SER A 161 -2.66 23.80 6.19
N LEU A 162 -3.17 24.71 5.34
CA LEU A 162 -2.71 24.81 3.94
C LEU A 162 -1.25 25.24 3.80
N LYS A 163 -0.70 26.01 4.75
CA LYS A 163 0.74 26.32 4.76
C LYS A 163 1.61 25.07 4.90
N VAL A 164 1.14 24.05 5.62
CA VAL A 164 1.86 22.75 5.72
C VAL A 164 1.96 22.09 4.35
N ILE A 165 0.89 22.15 3.54
CA ILE A 165 0.90 21.65 2.16
C ILE A 165 1.89 22.44 1.30
N GLU A 166 1.85 23.77 1.38
CA GLU A 166 2.76 24.65 0.64
C GLU A 166 4.23 24.41 1.04
N GLU A 167 4.54 24.17 2.31
CA GLU A 167 5.89 23.87 2.77
C GLU A 167 6.42 22.53 2.24
N ILE A 168 5.54 21.54 2.07
CA ILE A 168 5.91 20.18 1.65
C ILE A 168 5.93 20.03 0.13
N PHE A 169 4.98 20.63 -0.58
CA PHE A 169 4.75 20.37 -2.00
C PHE A 169 4.96 21.59 -2.89
N ASP A 170 5.38 21.32 -4.12
CA ASP A 170 5.22 22.26 -5.24
C ASP A 170 3.73 22.29 -5.65
N LEU A 171 3.07 23.41 -5.34
CA LEU A 171 1.63 23.56 -5.57
C LEU A 171 1.25 23.51 -7.07
N ASP A 172 2.16 23.80 -8.00
CA ASP A 172 1.88 23.66 -9.44
C ASP A 172 1.80 22.20 -9.89
N LYS A 173 2.42 21.29 -9.13
CA LYS A 173 2.42 19.85 -9.40
C LYS A 173 1.36 19.11 -8.62
N LEU A 174 1.07 19.58 -7.40
CA LEU A 174 0.10 18.97 -6.51
C LEU A 174 -1.33 19.05 -7.10
N ASP A 175 -2.05 17.94 -6.98
CA ASP A 175 -3.45 17.81 -7.40
C ASP A 175 -4.36 18.83 -6.68
N VAL A 176 -5.30 19.42 -7.42
CA VAL A 176 -6.32 20.34 -6.89
C VAL A 176 -7.13 19.72 -5.74
N ALA A 177 -7.29 18.39 -5.70
CA ALA A 177 -7.95 17.69 -4.60
C ALA A 177 -7.28 17.91 -3.24
N PHE A 178 -5.99 18.27 -3.23
CA PHE A 178 -5.21 18.53 -2.01
C PHE A 178 -4.83 20.02 -1.84
N GLY A 179 -5.52 20.93 -2.54
CA GLY A 179 -5.23 22.37 -2.50
C GLY A 179 -4.08 22.80 -3.40
N GLY A 180 -3.66 21.96 -4.36
CA GLY A 180 -2.72 22.34 -5.41
C GLY A 180 -3.38 23.03 -6.60
N ARG A 181 -2.62 23.17 -7.69
CA ARG A 181 -3.04 23.83 -8.94
C ARG A 181 -3.06 22.90 -10.15
N ASN A 182 -2.68 21.63 -9.99
CA ASN A 182 -2.69 20.66 -11.07
C ASN A 182 -4.09 20.01 -11.23
N PRO A 183 -4.79 20.24 -12.35
CA PRO A 183 -6.15 19.71 -12.55
C PRO A 183 -6.19 18.26 -13.02
N ALA A 184 -5.03 17.60 -13.23
CA ALA A 184 -4.97 16.29 -13.89
C ALA A 184 -5.72 15.19 -13.12
N GLY A 185 -5.77 15.27 -11.79
CA GLY A 185 -6.40 14.25 -10.96
C GLY A 185 -5.74 12.87 -11.10
N PHE A 186 -6.44 11.86 -10.60
CA PHE A 186 -6.14 10.47 -10.94
C PHE A 186 -6.81 10.09 -12.26
N ASN A 187 -6.05 9.45 -13.14
CA ASN A 187 -6.53 8.88 -14.39
C ASN A 187 -6.04 7.43 -14.51
N LEU A 188 -6.98 6.50 -14.65
CA LEU A 188 -6.68 5.06 -14.67
C LEU A 188 -5.77 4.67 -15.84
N GLU A 189 -5.96 5.25 -17.03
CA GLU A 189 -5.11 4.92 -18.19
C GLU A 189 -3.67 5.40 -18.01
N VAL A 190 -3.49 6.61 -17.49
CA VAL A 190 -2.18 7.18 -17.18
C VAL A 190 -1.49 6.33 -16.10
N TYR A 191 -2.22 5.97 -15.05
CA TYR A 191 -1.69 5.13 -13.99
C TYR A 191 -1.36 3.70 -14.47
N ALA A 192 -2.20 3.11 -15.32
CA ALA A 192 -1.93 1.79 -15.92
C ALA A 192 -0.67 1.79 -16.80
N ARG A 193 -0.38 2.90 -17.50
CA ARG A 193 0.91 3.07 -18.21
C ARG A 193 2.07 3.15 -17.23
N GLN A 194 1.92 3.93 -16.15
CA GLN A 194 2.93 4.02 -15.10
C GLN A 194 3.23 2.67 -14.44
N MET A 195 2.21 1.84 -14.18
CA MET A 195 2.39 0.48 -13.66
C MET A 195 3.19 -0.40 -14.62
N LYS A 196 2.93 -0.33 -15.94
CA LYS A 196 3.70 -1.07 -16.95
C LYS A 196 5.16 -0.64 -16.98
N ASP A 197 5.43 0.66 -16.84
CA ASP A 197 6.78 1.18 -16.77
C ASP A 197 7.50 0.71 -15.50
N ASP A 198 6.82 0.75 -14.34
CA ASP A 198 7.36 0.26 -13.06
C ASP A 198 7.64 -1.25 -13.09
N ASP A 199 6.74 -2.04 -13.68
CA ASP A 199 6.94 -3.48 -13.89
C ASP A 199 8.15 -3.75 -14.79
N SER A 200 8.30 -2.99 -15.87
CA SER A 200 9.43 -3.11 -16.80
C SER A 200 10.75 -2.77 -16.12
N LYS A 201 10.78 -1.70 -15.33
CA LYS A 201 11.95 -1.34 -14.49
C LYS A 201 12.30 -2.47 -13.53
N ARG A 202 11.30 -3.01 -12.81
CA ARG A 202 11.49 -4.12 -11.87
C ARG A 202 12.13 -5.33 -12.55
N MET A 203 11.65 -5.72 -13.74
CA MET A 203 12.22 -6.85 -14.50
C MET A 203 13.67 -6.61 -14.88
N ASN A 204 14.04 -5.39 -15.27
CA ASN A 204 15.42 -5.04 -15.59
C ASN A 204 16.36 -5.12 -14.37
N PHE A 205 15.88 -4.72 -13.18
CA PHE A 205 16.64 -4.88 -11.93
C PHE A 205 16.82 -6.35 -11.51
N HIS A 206 15.90 -7.26 -11.87
CA HIS A 206 16.01 -8.68 -11.51
C HIS A 206 16.97 -9.45 -12.42
N GLY A 207 17.28 -8.94 -13.61
CA GLY A 207 18.33 -9.47 -14.48
C GLY A 207 19.74 -9.41 -13.87
N SER A 208 19.94 -8.63 -12.80
CA SER A 208 21.21 -8.49 -12.06
C SER A 208 21.29 -9.26 -10.74
N GLY A 209 20.36 -10.19 -10.45
CA GLY A 209 20.55 -11.20 -9.39
C GLY A 209 19.97 -10.91 -8.00
N CYS A 210 19.08 -9.94 -7.84
CA CYS A 210 18.28 -9.78 -6.61
C CYS A 210 16.88 -10.34 -6.83
N SER A 211 16.42 -11.26 -5.98
CA SER A 211 15.10 -11.92 -6.09
C SER A 211 13.97 -11.05 -5.54
N SER A 212 12.80 -11.08 -6.19
CA SER A 212 11.64 -10.24 -5.83
C SER A 212 10.88 -10.79 -4.63
N PRO A 213 10.43 -9.94 -3.68
CA PRO A 213 9.48 -10.36 -2.64
C PRO A 213 8.08 -10.66 -3.20
N PHE A 214 7.72 -10.14 -4.40
CA PHE A 214 6.37 -10.25 -4.97
C PHE A 214 5.93 -11.69 -5.25
N TYR A 215 6.89 -12.57 -5.52
CA TYR A 215 6.60 -13.94 -5.98
C TYR A 215 6.87 -15.02 -4.93
N HIS A 216 7.34 -14.64 -3.72
CA HIS A 216 7.65 -15.60 -2.66
C HIS A 216 6.77 -15.51 -1.41
N SER A 217 5.70 -14.72 -1.44
CA SER A 217 4.68 -14.72 -0.36
C SER A 217 3.67 -15.86 -0.55
N SER A 218 4.15 -17.10 -0.58
CA SER A 218 3.34 -18.29 -0.33
C SER A 218 3.25 -18.62 1.17
N SER A 219 4.12 -18.04 2.00
CA SER A 219 4.23 -18.36 3.44
C SER A 219 3.21 -17.67 4.35
N LEU A 220 2.37 -16.74 3.84
CA LEU A 220 1.30 -16.13 4.66
C LEU A 220 0.09 -17.06 4.88
N SER A 221 0.11 -18.28 4.33
CA SER A 221 -1.01 -19.22 4.39
C SER A 221 -0.88 -20.32 5.46
N GLU A 222 0.32 -20.59 6.01
CA GLU A 222 0.54 -21.73 6.90
C GLU A 222 0.32 -21.46 8.39
N SER A 223 0.27 -20.21 8.84
CA SER A 223 0.21 -19.87 10.27
C SER A 223 -1.21 -19.72 10.87
N GLN A 224 -2.26 -20.21 10.20
CA GLN A 224 -3.64 -20.13 10.71
C GLN A 224 -4.39 -21.47 10.84
N GLN A 225 -3.73 -22.63 10.70
CA GLN A 225 -4.40 -23.94 10.83
C GLN A 225 -4.12 -24.70 12.14
N HIS A 226 -3.33 -24.16 13.08
CA HIS A 226 -2.97 -24.86 14.32
C HIS A 226 -3.31 -24.07 15.58
N GLU A 227 -4.56 -23.58 15.71
CA GLU A 227 -5.04 -23.10 17.02
C GLU A 227 -6.57 -23.13 17.13
N SER A 228 -7.20 -24.28 16.88
CA SER A 228 -8.62 -24.47 17.22
C SER A 228 -9.04 -25.94 17.31
N THR A 229 -8.40 -26.73 18.17
CA THR A 229 -8.98 -27.95 18.75
C THR A 229 -8.19 -28.27 20.00
N ASP A 230 -8.74 -27.99 21.19
CA ASP A 230 -8.55 -28.75 22.43
C ASP A 230 -9.11 -27.97 23.62
N LEU A 231 -10.43 -27.81 23.67
CA LEU A 231 -11.17 -27.57 24.90
C LEU A 231 -12.58 -28.13 24.70
N ASP A 232 -12.73 -29.45 24.80
CA ASP A 232 -14.01 -30.11 25.13
C ASP A 232 -13.77 -31.61 25.34
N ARG A 233 -13.39 -31.99 26.57
CA ARG A 233 -13.64 -33.30 27.21
C ARG A 233 -12.97 -33.35 28.58
N ASP A 234 -13.76 -33.16 29.63
CA ASP A 234 -14.08 -34.28 30.52
C ASP A 234 -14.98 -33.82 31.66
N SER A 235 -16.23 -34.28 31.59
CA SER A 235 -17.15 -34.35 32.72
C SER A 235 -17.79 -35.74 32.68
N ASN A 236 -17.33 -36.65 33.55
CA ASN A 236 -18.16 -37.55 34.38
C ASN A 236 -17.38 -38.75 34.92
N ALA A 237 -17.33 -38.87 36.26
CA ALA A 237 -17.57 -40.07 37.08
C ALA A 237 -17.23 -39.70 38.54
N SER A 238 -18.20 -39.42 39.42
CA SER A 238 -18.87 -40.37 40.36
C SER A 238 -17.86 -41.04 41.31
N ASP A 239 -17.79 -40.70 42.60
CA ASP A 239 -18.71 -40.94 43.75
C ASP A 239 -18.02 -41.91 44.75
N GLU A 240 -18.41 -41.78 46.02
CA GLU A 240 -17.98 -42.49 47.25
C GLU A 240 -16.63 -42.04 47.87
N GLY A 241 -16.51 -41.65 49.14
CA GLY A 241 -17.36 -41.78 50.32
C GLY A 241 -16.50 -42.32 51.48
N ARG A 242 -16.33 -41.57 52.58
CA ARG A 242 -16.29 -42.05 53.99
C ARG A 242 -15.79 -40.99 54.98
N LEU A 243 -16.66 -40.77 55.97
CA LEU A 243 -16.47 -40.47 57.40
C LEU A 243 -15.66 -39.22 57.79
#